data_AF-A0A0C3RQS7-F1
#
_entry.id   AF-A0A0C3RQS7-F1
#
_cell.length_a   1.000
_cell.length_b   1.000
_cell.length_c   1.000
_cell.angle_alpha   90.00
_cell.angle_beta   90.00
_cell.angle_gamma   90.00
#
_symmetry.space_group_name_H-M   'P 1'
#
loop_
_entity.id
_entity.type
_entity.pdbx_description
1 polymer ?
#
loop_
_entity_poly.entity_id
_entity_poly.type
_entity_poly.pdbx_seq_one_letter_code
_entity_poly.pdbx_strand_id
1 'polypeptide(L)'
;MALLVAPYNPAMRLGMGLNSFTQQLCVNDAVKTPDGSASSPELFTAQRPKYREGLMSADDGSETISQAVTWTAKFVDRISEVTDSMNISGSLQIKCDAIGGGGGASASFMDSNKFKESDINYFIQVKVTNQQLVAPNLSEFCSIDGVRPVDFTRVYGDSFISGFIEGGEFNALVSIKLKDRSTAKDISGQLKVQLDLKTASVDGEAQGGVKKENKSIEGETTIAVSWTGGGDIKNGDVKDWTLDTLKAVALEFPEHVMACPMRTNAILTKYTGLNNFQKHVSQMGSPLDYENAGVYSSALLDAYMDYKVMWRNIQQGTARMLTQGAPAEQVPSDGSDAEAPQAVVAVAPHAADIDPPFPPNELVPYRADIFGLDRARKDCRFEMIKIVREVDAVANNPKVATDPFRNWQYLSPAIFRMLLPVRLLADMVAVRHLTSF
;
A
#
# COMPACT_ATOMS: atom_id res chain seq x y z
N MET A 1 -16.76 -13.88 -10.93
CA MET A 1 -16.57 -12.47 -10.50
C MET A 1 -15.37 -12.45 -9.57
N ALA A 2 -14.48 -11.46 -9.70
CA ALA A 2 -13.37 -11.32 -8.76
C ALA A 2 -13.92 -10.95 -7.37
N LEU A 3 -13.41 -11.58 -6.32
CA LEU A 3 -13.75 -11.25 -4.94
C LEU A 3 -13.21 -9.86 -4.59
N LEU A 4 -14.05 -8.98 -4.08
CA LEU A 4 -13.59 -7.71 -3.51
C LEU A 4 -12.99 -7.99 -2.14
N VAL A 5 -11.73 -7.61 -1.95
CA VAL A 5 -10.97 -7.90 -0.73
C VAL A 5 -10.25 -6.66 -0.22
N ALA A 6 -10.02 -6.63 1.09
CA ALA A 6 -9.15 -5.65 1.74
C ALA A 6 -8.18 -6.35 2.71
N PRO A 7 -7.02 -5.76 3.01
CA PRO A 7 -6.06 -6.32 3.96
C PRO A 7 -6.70 -6.53 5.32
N TYR A 8 -6.42 -7.66 5.96
CA TYR A 8 -6.98 -7.96 7.26
C TYR A 8 -6.43 -7.03 8.35
N ASN A 9 -7.32 -6.51 9.19
CA ASN A 9 -6.98 -5.78 10.41
C ASN A 9 -7.58 -6.53 11.62
N PRO A 10 -6.86 -6.72 12.73
CA PRO A 10 -7.38 -7.38 13.93
C PRO A 10 -8.65 -6.75 14.53
N ALA A 11 -8.95 -5.50 14.22
CA ALA A 11 -10.19 -4.83 14.63
C ALA A 11 -11.41 -5.23 13.76
N MET A 12 -11.20 -5.85 12.60
CA MET A 12 -12.29 -6.26 11.70
C MET A 12 -13.17 -7.35 12.33
N ARG A 13 -14.48 -7.21 12.14
CA ARG A 13 -15.51 -8.16 12.58
C ARG A 13 -16.46 -8.44 11.44
N LEU A 14 -17.08 -9.62 11.45
CA LEU A 14 -18.12 -9.97 10.50
C LEU A 14 -19.32 -9.03 10.67
N GLY A 15 -19.98 -8.69 9.56
CA GLY A 15 -21.11 -7.78 9.60
C GLY A 15 -20.73 -6.31 9.81
N MET A 16 -19.46 -6.01 10.10
CA MET A 16 -18.98 -4.63 10.21
C MET A 16 -19.00 -3.95 8.84
N GLY A 17 -19.43 -2.69 8.83
CA GLY A 17 -19.33 -1.84 7.67
C GLY A 17 -17.88 -1.46 7.37
N LEU A 18 -17.55 -1.32 6.09
CA LEU A 18 -16.23 -0.94 5.62
C LEU A 18 -16.35 -0.09 4.36
N ASN A 19 -15.62 1.01 4.36
CA ASN A 19 -15.47 1.83 3.15
C ASN A 19 -14.32 1.25 2.32
N SER A 20 -14.62 0.63 1.17
CA SER A 20 -13.66 -0.05 0.31
C SER A 20 -12.63 0.90 -0.30
N PHE A 21 -12.98 2.18 -0.49
CA PHE A 21 -12.09 3.18 -1.05
C PHE A 21 -11.04 3.64 -0.04
N THR A 22 -11.45 4.00 1.18
CA THR A 22 -10.58 4.48 2.27
C THR A 22 -10.04 3.38 3.17
N GLN A 23 -10.60 2.17 3.05
CA GLN A 23 -10.36 1.02 3.92
C GLN A 23 -10.58 1.32 5.41
N GLN A 24 -11.41 2.32 5.69
CA GLN A 24 -11.80 2.69 7.04
C GLN A 24 -12.87 1.73 7.56
N LEU A 25 -12.67 1.25 8.78
CA LEU A 25 -13.69 0.50 9.53
C LEU A 25 -14.84 1.45 9.89
N CYS A 26 -16.05 1.04 9.58
CA CYS A 26 -17.28 1.79 9.85
C CYS A 26 -18.05 1.11 10.99
N VAL A 27 -19.37 1.25 11.01
CA VAL A 27 -20.18 0.75 12.13
C VAL A 27 -20.11 -0.77 12.28
N ASN A 28 -20.08 -1.20 13.55
CA ASN A 28 -20.20 -2.62 13.90
C ASN A 28 -21.61 -3.12 13.59
N ASP A 29 -21.71 -4.41 13.28
CA ASP A 29 -22.99 -5.10 13.06
C ASP A 29 -23.94 -4.39 12.07
N ALA A 30 -23.37 -3.77 11.02
CA ALA A 30 -24.14 -3.25 9.90
C ALA A 30 -25.00 -4.32 9.23
N VAL A 31 -24.53 -5.57 9.26
CA VAL A 31 -25.28 -6.75 8.79
C VAL A 31 -25.21 -7.84 9.86
N LYS A 32 -26.35 -8.48 10.15
CA LYS A 32 -26.46 -9.59 11.09
C LYS A 32 -27.07 -10.81 10.42
N THR A 33 -27.02 -11.92 11.15
CA THR A 33 -27.79 -13.12 10.81
C THR A 33 -29.27 -12.92 11.18
N PRO A 34 -30.20 -13.68 10.56
CA PRO A 34 -31.64 -13.59 10.84
C PRO A 34 -32.01 -13.81 12.31
N ASP A 35 -31.18 -14.53 13.05
CA ASP A 35 -31.40 -14.82 14.47
C ASP A 35 -31.00 -13.65 15.39
N GLY A 36 -30.61 -12.50 14.82
CA GLY A 36 -30.25 -11.28 15.55
C GLY A 36 -28.93 -11.37 16.34
N SER A 37 -28.27 -12.52 16.32
CA SER A 37 -26.94 -12.70 16.89
C SER A 37 -25.91 -11.98 16.00
N ALA A 38 -25.06 -11.16 16.60
CA ALA A 38 -23.81 -10.78 15.94
C ALA A 38 -23.10 -12.09 15.63
N SER A 39 -22.77 -12.34 14.36
CA SER A 39 -22.12 -13.59 13.94
C SER A 39 -20.87 -13.80 14.78
N SER A 40 -20.97 -14.70 15.75
CA SER A 40 -19.93 -14.91 16.76
C SER A 40 -18.72 -15.53 16.07
N PRO A 41 -17.50 -15.16 16.47
CA PRO A 41 -16.28 -15.78 15.94
C PRO A 41 -16.26 -17.30 16.10
N GLU A 42 -17.07 -17.85 17.02
CA GLU A 42 -17.24 -19.29 17.27
C GLU A 42 -17.80 -20.07 16.07
N LEU A 43 -18.63 -19.46 15.22
CA LEU A 43 -19.18 -20.13 14.03
C LEU A 43 -18.07 -20.54 13.05
N PHE A 44 -16.96 -19.80 13.04
CA PHE A 44 -15.77 -20.13 12.26
C PHE A 44 -14.75 -20.99 13.00
N THR A 45 -14.71 -20.96 14.34
CA THR A 45 -13.92 -21.93 15.11
C THR A 45 -14.37 -23.37 14.80
N ALA A 46 -15.65 -23.58 14.51
CA ALA A 46 -16.19 -24.85 14.05
C ALA A 46 -15.86 -25.21 12.58
N GLN A 47 -15.59 -24.21 11.72
CA GLN A 47 -15.21 -24.40 10.31
C GLN A 47 -13.70 -24.43 10.07
N ARG A 48 -12.91 -24.10 11.10
CA ARG A 48 -11.46 -24.23 11.06
C ARG A 48 -11.11 -25.72 11.14
N PRO A 49 -10.41 -26.29 10.16
CA PRO A 49 -9.82 -27.61 10.33
C PRO A 49 -8.91 -27.57 11.58
N LYS A 50 -8.97 -28.62 12.40
CA LYS A 50 -8.11 -28.73 13.58
C LYS A 50 -6.65 -28.77 13.11
N TYR A 51 -5.95 -27.66 13.28
CA TYR A 51 -4.52 -27.58 13.06
C TYR A 51 -3.81 -28.48 14.07
N ARG A 52 -3.23 -29.59 13.62
CA ARG A 52 -2.31 -30.37 14.46
C ARG A 52 -0.96 -29.67 14.39
N GLU A 53 -0.61 -28.96 15.46
CA GLU A 53 0.78 -28.56 15.69
C GLU A 53 1.67 -29.81 15.65
N GLY A 54 2.67 -29.80 14.76
CA GLY A 54 3.86 -30.63 14.91
C GLY A 54 3.78 -32.10 14.51
N LEU A 55 3.14 -32.47 13.38
CA LEU A 55 3.40 -33.79 12.79
C LEU A 55 3.54 -33.74 11.26
N MET A 56 4.79 -33.75 10.80
CA MET A 56 5.12 -34.32 9.50
C MET A 56 4.94 -35.84 9.59
N SER A 57 3.73 -36.32 9.34
CA SER A 57 3.48 -37.69 8.86
C SER A 57 2.02 -37.78 8.44
N ALA A 58 1.82 -38.06 7.16
CA ALA A 58 0.58 -38.60 6.66
C ALA A 58 0.39 -39.98 7.29
N ASP A 59 -0.32 -40.03 8.41
CA ASP A 59 -0.86 -41.28 8.92
C ASP A 59 -2.39 -41.20 8.84
N ASP A 60 -2.89 -42.00 7.91
CA ASP A 60 -4.25 -42.48 7.69
C ASP A 60 -5.42 -41.48 7.94
N GLY A 61 -5.82 -40.79 6.87
CA GLY A 61 -7.18 -40.25 6.74
C GLY A 61 -7.41 -38.76 7.06
N SER A 62 -6.37 -37.97 7.31
CA SER A 62 -6.51 -36.51 7.45
C SER A 62 -6.80 -35.85 6.09
N GLU A 63 -7.89 -35.08 5.98
CA GLU A 63 -8.17 -34.22 4.83
C GLU A 63 -6.92 -33.42 4.43
N THR A 64 -6.42 -33.63 3.22
CA THR A 64 -5.34 -32.83 2.65
C THR A 64 -5.81 -31.39 2.60
N ILE A 65 -5.14 -30.51 3.36
CA ILE A 65 -5.44 -29.07 3.34
C ILE A 65 -5.09 -28.56 1.94
N SER A 66 -6.11 -28.26 1.14
CA SER A 66 -5.90 -27.70 -0.19
C SER A 66 -5.31 -26.30 -0.05
N GLN A 67 -4.13 -26.08 -0.60
CA GLN A 67 -3.50 -24.77 -0.69
C GLN A 67 -3.47 -24.29 -2.14
N ALA A 68 -3.97 -23.10 -2.37
CA ALA A 68 -3.74 -22.37 -3.62
C ALA A 68 -2.57 -21.41 -3.43
N VAL A 69 -1.43 -21.71 -4.07
CA VAL A 69 -0.24 -20.87 -4.03
C VAL A 69 -0.16 -20.06 -5.33
N THR A 70 -0.11 -18.74 -5.21
CA THR A 70 0.04 -17.81 -6.34
C THR A 70 1.38 -17.09 -6.22
N TRP A 71 2.19 -17.21 -7.28
CA TRP A 71 3.51 -16.58 -7.39
C TRP A 71 3.45 -15.40 -8.36
N THR A 72 3.74 -14.21 -7.87
CA THR A 72 3.86 -12.99 -8.66
C THR A 72 5.27 -12.44 -8.54
N ALA A 73 5.94 -12.26 -9.66
CA ALA A 73 7.24 -11.61 -9.71
C ALA A 73 7.25 -10.64 -10.89
N LYS A 74 7.50 -9.35 -10.63
CA LYS A 74 7.45 -8.30 -11.65
C LYS A 74 8.38 -7.13 -11.32
N PHE A 75 8.86 -6.46 -12.36
CA PHE A 75 9.46 -5.13 -12.22
C PHE A 75 8.36 -4.12 -11.95
N VAL A 76 8.64 -3.13 -11.10
CA VAL A 76 7.65 -2.15 -10.68
C VAL A 76 8.24 -0.76 -10.69
N ASP A 77 7.62 0.16 -11.44
CA ASP A 77 8.09 1.55 -11.53
C ASP A 77 7.32 2.49 -10.58
N ARG A 78 6.14 2.05 -10.13
CA ARG A 78 5.17 2.86 -9.39
C ARG A 78 4.80 2.20 -8.08
N ILE A 79 4.69 3.01 -7.03
CA ILE A 79 4.32 2.51 -5.70
C ILE A 79 2.88 2.00 -5.72
N SER A 80 2.01 2.61 -6.53
CA SER A 80 0.63 2.17 -6.67
C SER A 80 0.51 0.70 -7.11
N GLU A 81 1.39 0.22 -7.99
CA GLU A 81 1.35 -1.16 -8.47
C GLU A 81 1.71 -2.20 -7.40
N VAL A 82 2.48 -1.80 -6.38
CA VAL A 82 2.78 -2.63 -5.20
C VAL A 82 1.58 -2.60 -4.27
N THR A 83 1.05 -1.43 -3.93
CA THR A 83 -0.12 -1.31 -3.05
C THR A 83 -1.34 -2.01 -3.62
N ASP A 84 -1.58 -1.88 -4.94
CA ASP A 84 -2.68 -2.54 -5.64
C ASP A 84 -2.54 -4.08 -5.57
N SER A 85 -1.31 -4.62 -5.67
CA SER A 85 -1.07 -6.07 -5.54
C SER A 85 -1.29 -6.61 -4.13
N MET A 86 -1.12 -5.75 -3.12
CA MET A 86 -1.41 -6.03 -1.72
C MET A 86 -2.86 -5.71 -1.34
N ASN A 87 -3.69 -5.30 -2.31
CA ASN A 87 -5.06 -4.79 -2.10
C ASN A 87 -5.13 -3.59 -1.14
N ILE A 88 -4.05 -2.81 -0.99
CA ILE A 88 -4.04 -1.58 -0.18
C ILE A 88 -4.51 -0.42 -1.07
N SER A 89 -5.53 0.29 -0.60
CA SER A 89 -6.06 1.42 -1.35
C SER A 89 -5.08 2.61 -1.38
N GLY A 90 -4.98 3.29 -2.53
CA GLY A 90 -4.15 4.48 -2.66
C GLY A 90 -4.57 5.59 -1.70
N SER A 91 -5.87 5.71 -1.43
CA SER A 91 -6.41 6.70 -0.50
C SER A 91 -5.98 6.43 0.96
N LEU A 92 -6.00 5.17 1.43
CA LEU A 92 -5.51 4.79 2.75
C LEU A 92 -4.03 5.15 2.87
N GLN A 93 -3.24 4.78 1.86
CA GLN A 93 -1.81 5.02 1.89
C GLN A 93 -1.47 6.52 1.96
N ILE A 94 -2.14 7.36 1.17
CA ILE A 94 -1.97 8.83 1.22
C ILE A 94 -2.36 9.36 2.61
N LYS A 95 -3.52 8.94 3.15
CA LYS A 95 -4.02 9.43 4.45
C LYS A 95 -3.10 9.05 5.60
N CYS A 96 -2.64 7.80 5.66
CA CYS A 96 -1.71 7.37 6.70
C CYS A 96 -0.40 8.15 6.65
N ASP A 97 0.15 8.36 5.45
CA ASP A 97 1.41 9.07 5.28
C ASP A 97 1.29 10.57 5.56
N ALA A 98 0.14 11.18 5.24
CA ALA A 98 -0.14 12.59 5.52
C ALA A 98 -0.17 12.92 7.03
N ILE A 99 -0.56 11.96 7.88
CA ILE A 99 -0.61 12.11 9.34
C ILE A 99 0.80 11.98 9.97
N GLY A 100 1.84 11.66 9.18
CA GLY A 100 3.21 11.56 9.66
C GLY A 100 3.51 10.27 10.44
N GLY A 101 2.54 9.36 10.55
CA GLY A 101 2.75 8.03 11.07
C GLY A 101 3.32 7.14 9.99
N GLY A 102 4.56 6.69 10.14
CA GLY A 102 5.13 5.57 9.36
C GLY A 102 4.42 4.22 9.59
N GLY A 103 3.12 4.23 9.88
CA GLY A 103 2.26 3.09 10.19
C GLY A 103 1.10 2.90 9.19
N GLY A 104 1.22 3.41 7.96
CA GLY A 104 0.35 2.97 6.87
C GLY A 104 0.45 1.45 6.64
N ALA A 105 -0.56 0.86 5.99
CA ALA A 105 -0.64 -0.59 5.79
C ALA A 105 0.59 -1.20 5.09
N SER A 106 1.33 -0.41 4.30
CA SER A 106 2.62 -0.80 3.69
C SER A 106 3.84 -0.08 4.27
N ALA A 107 3.69 0.78 5.28
CA ALA A 107 4.73 1.70 5.72
C ALA A 107 5.91 1.02 6.43
N SER A 108 5.73 -0.17 7.00
CA SER A 108 6.82 -0.97 7.55
C SER A 108 7.64 -1.68 6.46
N PHE A 109 7.09 -1.83 5.25
CA PHE A 109 7.65 -2.61 4.15
C PHE A 109 8.21 -1.75 3.01
N MET A 110 7.63 -0.57 2.77
CA MET A 110 7.96 0.27 1.63
C MET A 110 8.67 1.56 2.05
N ASP A 111 9.99 1.61 1.90
CA ASP A 111 10.72 2.87 1.95
C ASP A 111 10.57 3.60 0.61
N SER A 112 9.68 4.59 0.58
CA SER A 112 9.38 5.38 -0.63
C SER A 112 10.62 6.07 -1.21
N ASN A 113 11.62 6.40 -0.37
CA ASN A 113 12.84 7.06 -0.84
C ASN A 113 13.72 6.05 -1.58
N LYS A 114 14.00 4.91 -0.96
CA LYS A 114 14.81 3.86 -1.58
C LYS A 114 14.18 3.34 -2.85
N PHE A 115 12.85 3.19 -2.88
CA PHE A 115 12.12 2.79 -4.08
C PHE A 115 12.32 3.79 -5.23
N LYS A 116 12.20 5.10 -4.97
CA LYS A 116 12.30 6.13 -6.02
C LYS A 116 13.73 6.50 -6.42
N GLU A 117 14.70 6.30 -5.53
CA GLU A 117 16.12 6.50 -5.83
C GLU A 117 16.77 5.32 -6.56
N SER A 118 16.16 4.13 -6.47
CA SER A 118 16.67 2.93 -7.14
C SER A 118 16.38 2.96 -8.63
N ASP A 119 17.32 2.42 -9.40
CA ASP A 119 17.20 2.30 -10.85
C ASP A 119 16.36 1.08 -11.25
N ILE A 120 16.34 0.06 -10.39
CA ILE A 120 15.58 -1.17 -10.57
C ILE A 120 14.82 -1.47 -9.28
N ASN A 121 13.51 -1.70 -9.39
CA ASN A 121 12.70 -2.27 -8.32
C ASN A 121 12.03 -3.56 -8.82
N TYR A 122 12.23 -4.63 -8.08
CA TYR A 122 11.68 -5.95 -8.37
C TYR A 122 10.82 -6.41 -7.19
N PHE A 123 9.54 -6.66 -7.47
CA PHE A 123 8.55 -7.06 -6.48
C PHE A 123 8.23 -8.54 -6.62
N ILE A 124 8.31 -9.27 -5.51
CA ILE A 124 7.98 -10.69 -5.39
C ILE A 124 6.86 -10.83 -4.36
N GLN A 125 5.81 -11.55 -4.72
CA GLN A 125 4.70 -11.88 -3.84
C GLN A 125 4.37 -13.37 -3.96
N VAL A 126 4.28 -14.02 -2.79
CA VAL A 126 3.81 -15.39 -2.62
C VAL A 126 2.53 -15.33 -1.81
N LYS A 127 1.40 -15.60 -2.46
CA LYS A 127 0.08 -15.61 -1.81
C LYS A 127 -0.38 -17.04 -1.67
N VAL A 128 -0.51 -17.50 -0.43
CA VAL A 128 -0.97 -18.84 -0.07
C VAL A 128 -2.37 -18.70 0.49
N THR A 129 -3.34 -19.33 -0.15
CA THR A 129 -4.73 -19.37 0.33
C THR A 129 -5.06 -20.80 0.73
N ASN A 130 -5.31 -21.01 2.03
CA ASN A 130 -5.73 -22.31 2.55
C ASN A 130 -7.26 -22.41 2.54
N GLN A 131 -7.94 -21.35 2.99
CA GLN A 131 -9.40 -21.37 3.15
C GLN A 131 -10.02 -19.99 2.97
N GLN A 132 -11.25 -19.97 2.45
CA GLN A 132 -12.11 -18.80 2.46
C GLN A 132 -13.25 -19.03 3.46
N LEU A 133 -13.24 -18.24 4.51
CA LEU A 133 -14.20 -18.25 5.61
C LEU A 133 -15.31 -17.25 5.31
N VAL A 134 -16.34 -17.65 4.57
CA VAL A 134 -17.51 -16.79 4.25
C VAL A 134 -18.66 -17.11 5.18
N ALA A 135 -19.21 -16.10 5.86
CA ALA A 135 -20.22 -16.31 6.89
C ALA A 135 -21.54 -16.71 6.22
N PRO A 136 -22.04 -17.93 6.44
CA PRO A 136 -23.36 -18.29 5.94
C PRO A 136 -24.40 -17.45 6.67
N ASN A 137 -25.38 -16.93 5.91
CA ASN A 137 -26.56 -16.22 6.43
C ASN A 137 -26.34 -14.81 6.99
N LEU A 138 -25.24 -14.13 6.66
CA LEU A 138 -25.09 -12.70 6.96
C LEU A 138 -25.92 -11.87 5.96
N SER A 139 -27.24 -11.77 6.18
CA SER A 139 -28.20 -11.29 5.17
C SER A 139 -29.06 -10.10 5.61
N GLU A 140 -29.11 -9.78 6.90
CA GLU A 140 -29.99 -8.75 7.43
C GLU A 140 -29.25 -7.45 7.69
N PHE A 141 -29.51 -6.43 6.87
CA PHE A 141 -29.01 -5.08 7.11
C PHE A 141 -29.66 -4.47 8.35
N CYS A 142 -28.86 -3.97 9.28
CA CYS A 142 -29.29 -3.32 10.51
C CYS A 142 -29.20 -1.79 10.39
N SER A 143 -30.35 -1.16 10.18
CA SER A 143 -30.44 0.30 10.16
C SER A 143 -30.35 0.90 11.56
N ILE A 144 -29.70 2.05 11.66
CA ILE A 144 -29.55 2.86 12.87
C ILE A 144 -30.47 4.06 12.71
N ASP A 145 -31.27 4.32 13.74
CA ASP A 145 -32.19 5.45 13.75
C ASP A 145 -31.46 6.79 13.70
N GLY A 146 -31.95 7.72 12.88
CA GLY A 146 -31.41 9.07 12.76
C GLY A 146 -30.25 9.25 11.76
N VAL A 147 -29.84 8.20 11.04
CA VAL A 147 -28.87 8.34 9.94
C VAL A 147 -29.53 9.01 8.75
N ARG A 148 -28.99 10.15 8.31
CA ARG A 148 -29.47 10.84 7.10
C ARG A 148 -28.99 10.10 5.85
N PRO A 149 -29.74 10.12 4.73
CA PRO A 149 -29.32 9.48 3.48
C PRO A 149 -27.93 9.89 2.99
N VAL A 150 -27.54 11.16 3.17
CA VAL A 150 -26.24 11.70 2.77
C VAL A 150 -25.09 11.14 3.62
N ASP A 151 -25.38 10.73 4.86
CA ASP A 151 -24.39 10.22 5.80
C ASP A 151 -24.21 8.70 5.70
N PHE A 152 -24.97 8.01 4.84
CA PHE A 152 -24.98 6.55 4.76
C PHE A 152 -23.57 5.96 4.65
N THR A 153 -22.81 6.36 3.62
CA THR A 153 -21.47 5.82 3.39
C THR A 153 -20.47 6.23 4.46
N ARG A 154 -20.69 7.35 5.14
CA ARG A 154 -19.85 7.77 6.27
C ARG A 154 -20.06 6.86 7.49
N VAL A 155 -21.30 6.42 7.72
CA VAL A 155 -21.68 5.59 8.88
C VAL A 155 -21.45 4.10 8.61
N TYR A 156 -21.85 3.62 7.44
CA TYR A 156 -21.84 2.20 7.08
C TYR A 156 -20.68 1.80 6.16
N GLY A 157 -20.10 2.75 5.42
CA GLY A 157 -19.25 2.42 4.27
C GLY A 157 -20.06 2.07 3.04
N ASP A 158 -19.40 1.58 2.00
CA ASP A 158 -20.02 1.08 0.77
C ASP A 158 -20.16 -0.45 0.72
N SER A 159 -19.51 -1.13 1.66
CA SER A 159 -19.49 -2.59 1.77
C SER A 159 -19.49 -3.02 3.22
N PHE A 160 -19.70 -4.31 3.46
CA PHE A 160 -19.52 -4.92 4.78
C PHE A 160 -18.61 -6.15 4.68
N ILE A 161 -18.04 -6.52 5.81
CA ILE A 161 -17.17 -7.68 5.94
C ILE A 161 -18.03 -8.94 6.04
N SER A 162 -18.03 -9.75 4.98
CA SER A 162 -18.80 -10.99 4.92
C SER A 162 -17.98 -12.25 5.20
N GLY A 163 -16.65 -12.12 5.24
CA GLY A 163 -15.77 -13.24 5.47
C GLY A 163 -14.30 -12.86 5.58
N PHE A 164 -13.46 -13.87 5.74
CA PHE A 164 -12.00 -13.74 5.81
C PHE A 164 -11.33 -14.78 4.93
N ILE A 165 -10.14 -14.47 4.44
CA ILE A 165 -9.25 -15.40 3.75
C ILE A 165 -8.14 -15.78 4.72
N GLU A 166 -7.98 -17.08 4.97
CA GLU A 166 -6.92 -17.64 5.82
C GLU A 166 -5.84 -18.31 4.96
N GLY A 167 -4.59 -18.10 5.34
CA GLY A 167 -3.41 -18.60 4.65
C GLY A 167 -2.18 -17.77 5.03
N GLY A 168 -1.44 -17.30 4.03
CA GLY A 168 -0.28 -16.46 4.25
C GLY A 168 0.08 -15.62 3.04
N GLU A 169 0.73 -14.50 3.29
CA GLU A 169 1.20 -13.59 2.25
C GLU A 169 2.64 -13.20 2.55
N PHE A 170 3.52 -13.45 1.59
CA PHE A 170 4.92 -13.04 1.64
C PHE A 170 5.17 -12.03 0.54
N ASN A 171 5.64 -10.85 0.92
CA ASN A 171 5.93 -9.73 0.03
C ASN A 171 7.40 -9.35 0.19
N ALA A 172 8.11 -9.24 -0.91
CA ALA A 172 9.51 -8.81 -0.94
C ALA A 172 9.73 -7.79 -2.05
N LEU A 173 10.44 -6.72 -1.70
CA LEU A 173 10.77 -5.62 -2.58
C LEU A 173 12.29 -5.47 -2.61
N VAL A 174 12.86 -5.77 -3.77
CA VAL A 174 14.29 -5.64 -4.05
C VAL A 174 14.49 -4.34 -4.81
N SER A 175 15.15 -3.38 -4.17
CA SER A 175 15.47 -2.07 -4.75
C SER A 175 16.98 -1.96 -4.95
N ILE A 176 17.42 -1.73 -6.18
CA ILE A 176 18.83 -1.68 -6.55
C ILE A 176 19.17 -0.32 -7.14
N LYS A 177 20.15 0.33 -6.52
CA LYS A 177 20.78 1.55 -7.02
C LYS A 177 22.08 1.19 -7.72
N LEU A 178 22.15 1.43 -9.02
CA LEU A 178 23.29 1.04 -9.86
C LEU A 178 24.36 2.11 -9.83
N LYS A 179 25.63 1.70 -9.82
CA LYS A 179 26.75 2.62 -10.08
C LYS A 179 26.78 3.06 -11.53
N ASP A 180 26.52 2.13 -12.44
CA ASP A 180 26.40 2.40 -13.88
C ASP A 180 25.04 1.91 -14.41
N ARG A 181 24.24 2.86 -14.89
CA ARG A 181 22.91 2.64 -15.45
C ARG A 181 22.94 1.84 -16.75
N SER A 182 24.06 1.83 -17.47
CA SER A 182 24.21 1.05 -18.70
C SER A 182 24.00 -0.45 -18.45
N THR A 183 24.31 -0.92 -17.24
CA THR A 183 24.18 -2.32 -16.82
C THR A 183 22.77 -2.73 -16.38
N ALA A 184 21.81 -1.80 -16.38
CA ALA A 184 20.47 -2.05 -15.83
C ALA A 184 19.73 -3.20 -16.52
N LYS A 185 19.85 -3.32 -17.85
CA LYS A 185 19.21 -4.40 -18.61
C LYS A 185 19.79 -5.77 -18.26
N ASP A 186 21.10 -5.85 -18.12
CA ASP A 186 21.80 -7.11 -17.81
C ASP A 186 21.45 -7.57 -16.38
N ILE A 187 21.47 -6.64 -15.41
CA ILE A 187 21.12 -6.92 -14.02
C ILE A 187 19.64 -7.28 -13.88
N SER A 188 18.76 -6.61 -14.63
CA SER A 188 17.33 -6.98 -14.68
C SER A 188 17.13 -8.39 -15.24
N GLY A 189 17.86 -8.76 -16.29
CA GLY A 189 17.84 -10.12 -16.84
C GLY A 189 18.29 -11.17 -15.81
N GLN A 190 19.36 -10.88 -15.08
CA GLN A 190 19.89 -11.76 -14.03
C GLN A 190 18.91 -11.91 -12.86
N LEU A 191 18.34 -10.81 -12.36
CA LEU A 191 17.34 -10.82 -11.29
C LEU A 191 16.13 -11.66 -11.68
N LYS A 192 15.63 -11.49 -12.91
CA LYS A 192 14.51 -12.27 -13.41
C LYS A 192 14.85 -13.76 -13.40
N VAL A 193 16.01 -14.18 -13.90
CA VAL A 193 16.41 -15.59 -13.90
C VAL A 193 16.62 -16.14 -12.48
N GLN A 194 17.28 -15.39 -11.61
CA GLN A 194 17.57 -15.83 -10.25
C GLN A 194 16.29 -15.96 -9.42
N LEU A 195 15.35 -15.03 -9.57
CA LEU A 195 14.13 -14.91 -8.77
C LEU A 195 12.87 -15.40 -9.50
N ASP A 196 13.00 -16.05 -10.67
CA ASP A 196 11.88 -16.74 -11.31
C ASP A 196 11.59 -18.05 -10.57
N LEU A 197 10.76 -17.93 -9.55
CA LEU A 197 10.32 -19.02 -8.67
C LEU A 197 9.49 -20.07 -9.42
N LYS A 198 8.96 -19.75 -10.62
CA LYS A 198 8.10 -20.67 -11.41
C LYS A 198 8.88 -21.82 -12.04
N THR A 199 10.18 -21.62 -12.30
CA THR A 199 11.06 -22.67 -12.85
C THR A 199 11.47 -23.72 -11.82
N ALA A 200 11.27 -23.47 -10.53
CA ALA A 200 11.57 -24.43 -9.47
C ALA A 200 10.38 -25.30 -9.06
N SER A 201 9.14 -24.90 -9.40
CA SER A 201 7.91 -25.62 -9.01
C SER A 201 7.38 -26.59 -10.07
N VAL A 202 8.01 -26.68 -11.25
CA VAL A 202 7.64 -27.61 -12.31
C VAL A 202 8.90 -28.37 -12.72
N ASP A 203 8.83 -29.69 -12.61
CA ASP A 203 9.83 -30.70 -12.98
C ASP A 203 10.99 -30.98 -12.00
N GLY A 204 10.85 -32.12 -11.32
CA GLY A 204 12.00 -32.95 -11.01
C GLY A 204 12.76 -33.30 -12.30
N GLU A 205 14.08 -33.44 -12.17
CA GLU A 205 15.02 -33.78 -13.23
C GLU A 205 15.18 -32.76 -14.38
N ALA A 206 15.96 -31.72 -14.12
CA ALA A 206 16.91 -31.23 -15.12
C ALA A 206 18.19 -30.71 -14.45
N GLN A 207 19.18 -31.59 -14.31
CA GLN A 207 20.60 -31.18 -14.29
C GLN A 207 20.95 -30.56 -15.67
N GLY A 208 20.46 -29.36 -15.93
CA GLY A 208 20.80 -28.57 -17.10
C GLY A 208 21.65 -27.39 -16.66
N GLY A 209 22.96 -27.45 -16.91
CA GLY A 209 23.94 -26.48 -16.43
C GLY A 209 23.62 -25.04 -16.81
N VAL A 210 22.96 -24.31 -15.92
CA VAL A 210 23.03 -22.85 -15.89
C VAL A 210 24.33 -22.52 -15.19
N LYS A 211 25.33 -22.06 -15.94
CA LYS A 211 26.53 -21.46 -15.37
C LYS A 211 26.08 -20.33 -14.44
N LYS A 212 26.19 -20.56 -13.12
CA LYS A 212 26.13 -19.53 -12.08
C LYS A 212 27.34 -18.61 -12.25
N GLU A 213 27.36 -17.79 -13.28
CA GLU A 213 28.18 -16.59 -13.26
C GLU A 213 27.43 -15.58 -12.38
N ASN A 214 27.63 -15.67 -11.07
CA ASN A 214 27.30 -14.60 -10.14
C ASN A 214 28.22 -13.42 -10.48
N LYS A 215 27.89 -12.64 -11.52
CA LYS A 215 28.43 -11.29 -11.63
C LYS A 215 27.94 -10.54 -10.40
N SER A 216 28.88 -10.10 -9.57
CA SER A 216 28.60 -9.27 -8.42
C SER A 216 27.78 -8.07 -8.88
N ILE A 217 26.63 -7.84 -8.27
CA ILE A 217 25.84 -6.63 -8.53
C ILE A 217 26.68 -5.47 -8.02
N GLU A 218 27.26 -4.68 -8.92
CA GLU A 218 28.05 -3.50 -8.58
C GLU A 218 27.14 -2.31 -8.23
N GLY A 219 26.33 -2.47 -7.18
CA GLY A 219 25.32 -1.50 -6.76
C GLY A 219 24.90 -1.69 -5.29
N GLU A 220 24.16 -0.73 -4.77
CA GLU A 220 23.54 -0.85 -3.45
C GLU A 220 22.22 -1.60 -3.61
N THR A 221 22.13 -2.80 -3.03
CA THR A 221 20.90 -3.61 -3.03
C THR A 221 20.25 -3.51 -1.65
N THR A 222 19.04 -2.96 -1.59
CA THR A 222 18.19 -3.03 -0.40
C THR A 222 17.08 -4.05 -0.65
N ILE A 223 16.91 -4.98 0.29
CA ILE A 223 15.79 -5.92 0.30
C ILE A 223 14.90 -5.59 1.49
N ALA A 224 13.65 -5.23 1.22
CA ALA A 224 12.60 -5.14 2.22
C ALA A 224 11.71 -6.37 2.12
N VAL A 225 11.33 -6.95 3.25
CA VAL A 225 10.47 -8.14 3.33
C VAL A 225 9.38 -7.91 4.36
N SER A 226 8.15 -8.30 4.02
CA SER A 226 6.99 -8.31 4.90
C SER A 226 6.22 -9.60 4.69
N TRP A 227 5.82 -10.25 5.77
CA TRP A 227 5.05 -11.48 5.70
C TRP A 227 3.93 -11.51 6.73
N THR A 228 2.90 -12.29 6.44
CA THR A 228 1.79 -12.59 7.34
C THR A 228 1.46 -14.07 7.19
N GLY A 229 1.31 -14.78 8.31
CA GLY A 229 1.27 -16.25 8.31
C GLY A 229 2.66 -16.88 8.17
N GLY A 230 2.76 -18.18 8.41
CA GLY A 230 4.02 -18.92 8.36
C GLY A 230 4.86 -18.90 9.64
N GLY A 231 4.49 -18.06 10.61
CA GLY A 231 5.24 -17.94 11.87
C GLY A 231 6.59 -17.25 11.68
N ASP A 232 7.61 -17.75 12.36
CA ASP A 232 8.98 -17.26 12.18
C ASP A 232 9.62 -17.94 10.97
N ILE A 233 9.51 -17.28 9.83
CA ILE A 233 10.08 -17.76 8.56
C ILE A 233 11.59 -17.47 8.45
N LYS A 234 12.15 -16.75 9.43
CA LYS A 234 13.55 -16.39 9.47
C LYS A 234 14.25 -17.36 10.42
N ASN A 235 14.96 -18.34 9.87
CA ASN A 235 15.86 -19.17 10.68
C ASN A 235 16.81 -18.24 11.46
N GLY A 236 16.96 -18.47 12.76
CA GLY A 236 17.67 -17.58 13.70
C GLY A 236 19.12 -17.23 13.33
N ASP A 237 19.72 -17.93 12.37
CA ASP A 237 21.06 -17.72 11.85
C ASP A 237 21.16 -16.71 10.71
N VAL A 238 20.06 -16.40 10.00
CA VAL A 238 20.06 -15.41 8.91
C VAL A 238 19.94 -14.03 9.53
N LYS A 239 21.00 -13.23 9.61
CA LYS A 239 20.87 -11.83 10.10
C LYS A 239 20.38 -10.88 9.00
N ASP A 240 20.85 -11.08 7.77
CA ASP A 240 20.60 -10.20 6.62
C ASP A 240 19.89 -10.91 5.45
N TRP A 241 19.00 -10.20 4.77
CA TRP A 241 18.34 -10.69 3.55
C TRP A 241 19.29 -10.59 2.36
N THR A 242 19.51 -11.71 1.68
CA THR A 242 20.23 -11.79 0.40
C THR A 242 19.30 -12.37 -0.66
N LEU A 243 19.64 -12.25 -1.95
CA LEU A 243 18.80 -12.80 -3.02
C LEU A 243 18.61 -14.32 -2.89
N ASP A 244 19.64 -15.03 -2.41
CA ASP A 244 19.58 -16.48 -2.23
C ASP A 244 18.74 -16.88 -1.01
N THR A 245 18.88 -16.17 0.12
CA THR A 245 18.04 -16.45 1.30
C THR A 245 16.59 -16.05 1.03
N LEU A 246 16.37 -14.96 0.29
CA LEU A 246 15.03 -14.55 -0.14
C LEU A 246 14.36 -15.63 -1.01
N LYS A 247 15.09 -16.20 -1.97
CA LYS A 247 14.57 -17.27 -2.82
C LYS A 247 14.23 -18.53 -2.03
N ALA A 248 15.12 -18.96 -1.14
CA ALA A 248 14.90 -20.16 -0.32
C ALA A 248 13.67 -20.00 0.57
N VAL A 249 13.59 -18.90 1.33
CA VAL A 249 12.45 -18.60 2.21
C VAL A 249 11.16 -18.47 1.42
N ALA A 250 11.18 -17.84 0.25
CA ALA A 250 10.00 -17.73 -0.59
C ALA A 250 9.49 -19.12 -1.02
N LEU A 251 10.37 -20.05 -1.41
CA LEU A 251 10.02 -21.42 -1.82
C LEU A 251 9.48 -22.27 -0.67
N GLU A 252 10.02 -22.13 0.54
CA GLU A 252 9.58 -22.85 1.75
C GLU A 252 8.32 -22.24 2.39
N PHE A 253 7.98 -20.99 2.03
CA PHE A 253 6.88 -20.26 2.63
C PHE A 253 5.52 -21.00 2.62
N PRO A 254 5.10 -21.68 1.54
CA PRO A 254 3.84 -22.45 1.54
C PRO A 254 3.79 -23.51 2.63
N GLU A 255 4.89 -24.21 2.89
CA GLU A 255 4.99 -25.24 3.95
C GLU A 255 4.89 -24.60 5.33
N HIS A 256 5.53 -23.45 5.54
CA HIS A 256 5.37 -22.69 6.78
C HIS A 256 3.93 -22.23 7.00
N VAL A 257 3.25 -21.78 5.95
CA VAL A 257 1.83 -21.40 6.00
C VAL A 257 0.94 -22.62 6.25
N MET A 258 1.33 -23.81 5.77
CA MET A 258 0.67 -25.06 6.15
C MET A 258 0.80 -25.37 7.64
N ALA A 259 1.78 -24.81 8.37
CA ALA A 259 1.92 -25.01 9.82
C ALA A 259 1.27 -23.89 10.64
N CYS A 260 1.31 -22.64 10.16
CA CYS A 260 0.85 -21.45 10.89
C CYS A 260 0.07 -20.48 10.00
N PRO A 261 -1.16 -20.79 9.56
CA PRO A 261 -1.96 -19.88 8.74
C PRO A 261 -2.50 -18.73 9.57
N MET A 262 -2.62 -17.57 8.95
CA MET A 262 -3.24 -16.37 9.52
C MET A 262 -4.25 -15.77 8.56
N ARG A 263 -5.12 -14.89 9.08
CA ARG A 263 -6.03 -14.10 8.24
C ARG A 263 -5.22 -13.07 7.47
N THR A 264 -5.26 -13.13 6.15
CA THR A 264 -4.54 -12.21 5.26
C THR A 264 -5.44 -11.11 4.75
N ASN A 265 -6.67 -11.46 4.36
CA ASN A 265 -7.61 -10.53 3.74
C ASN A 265 -9.03 -10.69 4.32
N ALA A 266 -9.79 -9.60 4.35
CA ALA A 266 -11.22 -9.58 4.57
C ALA A 266 -11.95 -9.62 3.22
N ILE A 267 -13.03 -10.39 3.15
CA ILE A 267 -13.93 -10.46 2.00
C ILE A 267 -15.00 -9.41 2.18
N LEU A 268 -15.17 -8.56 1.17
CA LEU A 268 -16.11 -7.46 1.18
C LEU A 268 -17.31 -7.79 0.30
N THR A 269 -18.51 -7.47 0.79
CA THR A 269 -19.76 -7.63 0.04
C THR A 269 -20.52 -6.31 0.02
N LYS A 270 -21.10 -5.99 -1.13
CA LYS A 270 -21.87 -4.75 -1.32
C LYS A 270 -23.24 -4.89 -0.67
N TYR A 271 -23.71 -3.83 -0.01
CA TYR A 271 -25.05 -3.79 0.60
C TYR A 271 -26.17 -3.97 -0.42
N THR A 272 -25.96 -3.56 -1.67
CA THR A 272 -26.91 -3.70 -2.79
C THR A 272 -27.30 -5.15 -3.08
N GLY A 273 -26.45 -6.12 -2.70
CA GLY A 273 -26.73 -7.55 -2.81
C GLY A 273 -27.69 -8.09 -1.74
N LEU A 274 -28.04 -7.32 -0.71
CA LEU A 274 -28.93 -7.75 0.36
C LEU A 274 -30.39 -7.44 0.04
N ASN A 275 -31.24 -8.48 0.07
CA ASN A 275 -32.67 -8.33 -0.19
C ASN A 275 -33.37 -7.36 0.78
N ASN A 276 -32.99 -7.38 2.07
CA ASN A 276 -33.57 -6.47 3.05
C ASN A 276 -33.11 -5.02 2.83
N PHE A 277 -31.85 -4.83 2.41
CA PHE A 277 -31.31 -3.49 2.16
C PHE A 277 -32.13 -2.73 1.11
N GLN A 278 -32.55 -3.40 0.03
CA GLN A 278 -33.36 -2.79 -1.03
C GLN A 278 -34.66 -2.16 -0.52
N LYS A 279 -35.25 -2.68 0.57
CA LYS A 279 -36.44 -2.09 1.19
C LYS A 279 -36.15 -0.79 1.93
N HIS A 280 -34.94 -0.64 2.46
CA HIS A 280 -34.50 0.52 3.25
C HIS A 280 -33.82 1.62 2.42
N VAL A 281 -33.42 1.35 1.17
CA VAL A 281 -32.75 2.33 0.28
C VAL A 281 -33.52 3.64 0.16
N SER A 282 -34.85 3.58 0.04
CA SER A 282 -35.69 4.78 -0.12
C SER A 282 -35.70 5.71 1.10
N GLN A 283 -35.38 5.18 2.30
CA GLN A 283 -35.38 5.94 3.55
C GLN A 283 -33.96 6.33 4.00
N MET A 284 -32.98 5.45 3.77
CA MET A 284 -31.62 5.55 4.31
C MET A 284 -30.58 5.94 3.28
N GLY A 285 -30.95 6.08 2.01
CA GLY A 285 -30.03 6.35 0.91
C GLY A 285 -29.34 5.09 0.39
N SER A 286 -28.46 5.30 -0.60
CA SER A 286 -27.65 4.25 -1.22
C SER A 286 -26.17 4.47 -0.90
N PRO A 287 -25.36 3.40 -0.84
CA PRO A 287 -23.93 3.56 -0.67
C PRO A 287 -23.31 4.23 -1.91
N LEU A 288 -22.26 5.01 -1.70
CA LEU A 288 -21.45 5.59 -2.77
C LEU A 288 -20.69 4.48 -3.52
N ASP A 289 -20.54 4.66 -4.83
CA ASP A 289 -19.85 3.71 -5.69
C ASP A 289 -18.43 4.19 -6.03
N TYR A 290 -17.44 3.40 -5.63
CA TYR A 290 -16.02 3.70 -5.78
C TYR A 290 -15.31 2.87 -6.86
N GLU A 291 -16.03 2.08 -7.68
CA GLU A 291 -15.41 1.20 -8.68
C GLU A 291 -14.41 1.94 -9.60
N ASN A 292 -14.75 3.15 -10.03
CA ASN A 292 -13.88 3.98 -10.88
C ASN A 292 -12.92 4.89 -10.10
N ALA A 293 -13.10 5.01 -8.78
CA ALA A 293 -12.28 5.89 -7.94
C ALA A 293 -10.90 5.29 -7.63
N GLY A 294 -10.78 3.95 -7.67
CA GLY A 294 -9.54 3.23 -7.37
C GLY A 294 -8.37 3.69 -8.25
N VAL A 295 -8.54 3.65 -9.58
CA VAL A 295 -7.51 4.04 -10.56
C VAL A 295 -7.06 5.49 -10.36
N TYR A 296 -8.00 6.39 -10.08
CA TYR A 296 -7.69 7.78 -9.82
C TYR A 296 -6.87 7.95 -8.54
N SER A 297 -7.25 7.27 -7.45
CA SER A 297 -6.48 7.31 -6.20
C SER A 297 -5.08 6.70 -6.32
N SER A 298 -4.89 5.68 -7.16
CA SER A 298 -3.57 5.12 -7.48
C SER A 298 -2.69 6.16 -8.19
N ALA A 299 -3.26 6.92 -9.13
CA ALA A 299 -2.54 8.03 -9.77
C ALA A 299 -2.22 9.18 -8.80
N LEU A 300 -3.14 9.50 -7.88
CA LEU A 300 -2.90 10.48 -6.81
C LEU A 300 -1.78 10.01 -5.87
N LEU A 301 -1.71 8.72 -5.55
CA LEU A 301 -0.67 8.15 -4.70
C LEU A 301 0.71 8.29 -5.34
N ASP A 302 0.83 7.97 -6.63
CA ASP A 302 2.08 8.14 -7.36
C ASP A 302 2.54 9.60 -7.36
N ALA A 303 1.63 10.54 -7.59
CA ALA A 303 1.93 11.97 -7.56
C ALA A 303 2.35 12.43 -6.16
N TYR A 304 1.65 11.97 -5.12
CA TYR A 304 1.95 12.28 -3.72
C TYR A 304 3.36 11.81 -3.34
N MET A 305 3.72 10.59 -3.75
CA MET A 305 5.04 10.02 -3.49
C MET A 305 6.15 10.76 -4.25
N ASP A 306 5.91 11.17 -5.49
CA ASP A 306 6.85 12.01 -6.23
C ASP A 306 7.09 13.35 -5.51
N TYR A 307 6.04 13.98 -4.99
CA TYR A 307 6.16 15.20 -4.19
C TYR A 307 6.92 14.98 -2.88
N LYS A 308 6.66 13.89 -2.18
CA LYS A 308 7.36 13.55 -0.93
C LYS A 308 8.87 13.42 -1.13
N VAL A 309 9.29 12.75 -2.20
CA VAL A 309 10.72 12.62 -2.55
C VAL A 309 11.31 13.97 -2.93
N MET A 310 10.62 14.77 -3.75
CA MET A 310 11.09 16.12 -4.09
C MET A 310 11.25 16.99 -2.85
N TRP A 311 10.28 16.98 -1.93
CA TRP A 311 10.33 17.74 -0.69
C TRP A 311 11.57 17.39 0.14
N ARG A 312 11.90 16.10 0.26
CA ARG A 312 13.11 15.63 0.95
C ARG A 312 14.39 16.04 0.23
N ASN A 313 14.44 15.91 -1.08
CA ASN A 313 15.63 16.30 -1.86
C ASN A 313 15.90 17.79 -1.75
N ILE A 314 14.86 18.64 -1.76
CA ILE A 314 14.98 20.07 -1.51
C ILE A 314 15.51 20.31 -0.09
N GLN A 315 14.98 19.63 0.93
CA GLN A 315 15.45 19.76 2.32
C GLN A 315 16.94 19.38 2.46
N GLN A 316 17.37 18.27 1.88
CA GLN A 316 18.78 17.86 1.89
C GLN A 316 19.67 18.84 1.12
N GLY A 317 19.21 19.34 -0.02
CA GLY A 317 19.90 20.37 -0.80
C GLY A 317 20.10 21.65 -0.01
N THR A 318 19.05 22.15 0.67
CA THR A 318 19.14 23.33 1.52
C THR A 318 20.12 23.14 2.68
N ALA A 319 20.11 21.98 3.34
CA ALA A 319 21.05 21.67 4.43
C ALA A 319 22.52 21.65 3.96
N ARG A 320 22.78 21.15 2.75
CA ARG A 320 24.12 21.16 2.13
C ARG A 320 24.59 22.58 1.81
N MET A 321 23.70 23.45 1.34
CA MET A 321 24.05 24.85 1.06
C MET A 321 24.39 25.62 2.35
N LEU A 322 23.70 25.35 3.45
CA LEU A 322 23.99 25.94 4.75
C LEU A 322 25.36 25.48 5.31
N THR A 323 25.73 24.22 5.10
CA THR A 323 27.00 23.65 5.58
C THR A 323 28.22 24.07 4.73
N GLN A 324 28.04 24.35 3.44
CA GLN A 324 29.12 24.84 2.56
C GLN A 324 29.38 26.35 2.67
N GLY A 325 28.50 27.11 3.35
CA GLY A 325 28.57 28.56 3.51
C GLY A 325 29.16 29.08 4.83
N ALA A 326 29.56 28.21 5.76
CA ALA A 326 30.05 28.61 7.09
C ALA A 326 31.50 28.13 7.34
N PRO A 327 32.44 29.01 7.77
CA PRO A 327 33.62 28.55 8.50
C PRO A 327 33.15 27.92 9.82
N ALA A 328 33.76 26.80 10.20
CA ALA A 328 33.43 26.08 11.42
C ALA A 328 33.59 26.98 12.65
N GLU A 329 32.48 27.28 13.32
CA GLU A 329 32.48 27.69 14.72
C GLU A 329 31.68 26.64 15.49
N GLN A 330 32.39 25.84 16.27
CA GLN A 330 31.81 24.86 17.17
C GLN A 330 31.10 25.60 18.29
N VAL A 331 29.78 25.41 18.40
CA VAL A 331 29.01 25.77 19.60
C VAL A 331 28.42 24.47 20.17
N PRO A 332 28.48 24.24 21.49
CA PRO A 332 28.23 22.93 22.08
C PRO A 332 26.77 22.49 21.90
N SER A 333 26.60 21.18 21.75
CA SER A 333 25.32 20.49 21.82
C SER A 333 24.72 20.64 23.21
N ASP A 334 23.70 21.49 23.34
CA ASP A 334 22.73 21.35 24.42
C ASP A 334 21.46 20.71 23.86
N GLY A 335 21.15 19.54 24.38
CA GLY A 335 19.99 18.75 24.01
C GLY A 335 18.71 19.49 24.38
N SER A 336 17.87 19.74 23.38
CA SER A 336 16.44 19.85 23.59
C SER A 336 15.74 19.43 22.30
N ASP A 337 14.99 18.34 22.40
CA ASP A 337 14.04 17.91 21.40
C ASP A 337 13.04 19.05 21.15
N ALA A 338 13.23 19.78 20.06
CA ALA A 338 12.27 20.78 19.61
C ALA A 338 11.09 20.07 18.94
N GLU A 339 10.07 19.78 19.74
CA GLU A 339 8.74 19.41 19.28
C GLU A 339 8.27 20.38 18.19
N ALA A 340 7.94 19.83 17.02
CA ALA A 340 7.19 20.56 16.01
C ALA A 340 5.82 20.96 16.59
N PRO A 341 5.32 22.18 16.35
CA PRO A 341 3.99 22.55 16.82
C PRO A 341 2.96 21.61 16.21
N GLN A 342 2.28 20.87 17.09
CA GLN A 342 1.13 20.04 16.74
C GLN A 342 0.08 20.94 16.09
N ALA A 343 -0.12 20.78 14.78
CA ALA A 343 -1.30 21.30 14.13
C ALA A 343 -2.50 20.46 14.61
N VAL A 344 -3.17 20.95 15.65
CA VAL A 344 -4.51 20.52 16.03
C VAL A 344 -5.43 20.77 14.85
N VAL A 345 -5.71 19.72 14.06
CA VAL A 345 -6.84 19.70 13.15
C VAL A 345 -7.93 18.87 13.81
N ALA A 346 -8.56 19.45 14.82
CA ALA A 346 -9.88 19.04 15.24
C ALA A 346 -10.87 19.79 14.36
N VAL A 347 -11.43 19.12 13.36
CA VAL A 347 -12.61 19.64 12.65
C VAL A 347 -13.68 18.54 12.67
N ALA A 348 -14.72 18.80 13.45
CA ALA A 348 -15.97 18.05 13.42
C ALA A 348 -16.58 18.13 12.00
N PRO A 349 -17.21 17.07 11.49
CA PRO A 349 -17.76 17.11 10.14
C PRO A 349 -19.05 17.94 10.17
N HIS A 350 -19.00 19.15 9.61
CA HIS A 350 -20.19 19.85 9.14
C HIS A 350 -20.48 19.46 7.70
N ALA A 351 -21.76 19.34 7.39
CA ALA A 351 -22.26 18.87 6.12
C ALA A 351 -21.98 19.86 4.97
N ALA A 352 -21.64 19.30 3.82
CA ALA A 352 -21.90 19.82 2.48
C ALA A 352 -21.32 21.21 2.13
N ASP A 353 -20.04 21.25 1.78
CA ASP A 353 -19.55 21.94 0.57
C ASP A 353 -18.14 21.43 0.26
N ILE A 354 -17.84 21.16 -1.02
CA ILE A 354 -16.46 20.89 -1.44
C ILE A 354 -15.72 22.20 -1.25
N ASP A 355 -14.80 22.25 -0.29
CA ASP A 355 -14.02 23.47 -0.07
C ASP A 355 -13.41 23.97 -1.39
N PRO A 356 -13.38 25.29 -1.63
CA PRO A 356 -12.79 25.84 -2.84
C PRO A 356 -11.34 25.38 -2.97
N PRO A 357 -10.89 25.04 -4.20
CA PRO A 357 -9.54 24.59 -4.44
C PRO A 357 -8.56 25.66 -3.97
N PHE A 358 -7.45 25.25 -3.36
CA PHE A 358 -6.38 26.18 -3.06
C PHE A 358 -5.91 26.84 -4.36
N PRO A 359 -5.51 28.12 -4.33
CA PRO A 359 -5.04 28.79 -5.53
C PRO A 359 -3.87 27.99 -6.14
N PRO A 360 -3.84 27.89 -7.48
CA PRO A 360 -2.73 27.24 -8.15
C PRO A 360 -1.43 27.96 -7.83
N ASN A 361 -0.35 27.21 -7.66
CA ASN A 361 0.96 27.81 -7.49
C ASN A 361 1.34 28.55 -8.78
N GLU A 362 1.96 29.71 -8.64
CA GLU A 362 2.46 30.46 -9.80
C GLU A 362 3.51 29.63 -10.54
N LEU A 363 3.41 29.56 -11.87
CA LEU A 363 4.35 28.84 -12.73
C LEU A 363 5.64 29.64 -12.95
N VAL A 364 6.27 30.07 -11.85
CA VAL A 364 7.49 30.86 -11.85
C VAL A 364 8.65 29.99 -11.38
N PRO A 365 9.76 29.92 -12.12
CA PRO A 365 10.95 29.20 -11.68
C PRO A 365 11.44 29.70 -10.31
N TYR A 366 11.76 28.77 -9.42
CA TYR A 366 12.30 29.09 -8.11
C TYR A 366 13.75 29.58 -8.24
N ARG A 367 14.13 30.49 -7.34
CA ARG A 367 15.50 30.97 -7.24
C ARG A 367 16.40 29.88 -6.63
N ALA A 368 17.67 29.88 -7.05
CA ALA A 368 18.68 28.93 -6.58
C ALA A 368 19.32 29.32 -5.22
N ASP A 369 18.69 30.22 -4.47
CA ASP A 369 19.11 30.66 -3.14
C ASP A 369 18.31 29.92 -2.04
N ILE A 370 18.77 30.03 -0.79
CA ILE A 370 18.14 29.38 0.37
C ILE A 370 16.67 29.80 0.48
N PHE A 371 16.35 31.06 0.20
CA PHE A 371 14.98 31.59 0.24
C PHE A 371 14.08 31.00 -0.85
N GLY A 372 14.60 30.86 -2.08
CA GLY A 372 13.91 30.21 -3.18
C GLY A 372 13.66 28.73 -2.93
N LEU A 373 14.62 28.02 -2.34
CA LEU A 373 14.47 26.62 -1.95
C LEU A 373 13.52 26.42 -0.77
N ASP A 374 13.52 27.31 0.23
CA ASP A 374 12.55 27.28 1.32
C ASP A 374 11.12 27.51 0.81
N ARG A 375 10.94 28.46 -0.12
CA ARG A 375 9.65 28.67 -0.81
C ARG A 375 9.25 27.42 -1.60
N ALA A 376 10.15 26.85 -2.40
CA ALA A 376 9.88 25.61 -3.15
C ALA A 376 9.48 24.46 -2.21
N ARG A 377 10.13 24.33 -1.04
CA ARG A 377 9.79 23.30 -0.04
C ARG A 377 8.38 23.50 0.52
N LYS A 378 7.99 24.75 0.83
CA LYS A 378 6.64 25.10 1.30
C LYS A 378 5.60 24.80 0.23
N ASP A 379 5.83 25.25 -1.00
CA ASP A 379 4.93 25.07 -2.12
C ASP A 379 4.78 23.57 -2.48
N CYS A 380 5.87 22.79 -2.40
CA CYS A 380 5.85 21.33 -2.53
C CYS A 380 4.97 20.66 -1.46
N ARG A 381 5.02 21.13 -0.20
CA ARG A 381 4.15 20.62 0.87
C ARG A 381 2.68 21.00 0.63
N PHE A 382 2.41 22.20 0.11
CA PHE A 382 1.05 22.61 -0.25
C PHE A 382 0.48 21.74 -1.38
N GLU A 383 1.28 21.36 -2.37
CA GLU A 383 0.84 20.42 -3.41
C GLU A 383 0.49 19.04 -2.83
N MET A 384 1.25 18.53 -1.85
CA MET A 384 0.88 17.31 -1.13
C MET A 384 -0.46 17.46 -0.37
N ILE A 385 -0.69 18.60 0.29
CA ILE A 385 -1.95 18.89 0.98
C ILE A 385 -3.13 18.93 -0.02
N LYS A 386 -2.93 19.54 -1.20
CA LYS A 386 -3.94 19.56 -2.27
C LYS A 386 -4.33 18.13 -2.69
N ILE A 387 -3.35 17.23 -2.85
CA ILE A 387 -3.61 15.82 -3.16
C ILE A 387 -4.42 15.13 -2.05
N VAL A 388 -4.09 15.37 -0.78
CA VAL A 388 -4.86 14.81 0.35
C VAL A 388 -6.32 15.30 0.33
N ARG A 389 -6.55 16.59 0.06
CA ARG A 389 -7.91 17.15 -0.06
C ARG A 389 -8.66 16.58 -1.26
N GLU A 390 -7.96 16.31 -2.36
CA GLU A 390 -8.56 15.67 -3.53
C GLU A 390 -9.01 14.24 -3.21
N VAL A 391 -8.20 13.49 -2.45
CA VAL A 391 -8.60 12.17 -1.94
C VAL A 391 -9.85 12.27 -1.06
N ASP A 392 -9.94 13.27 -0.18
CA ASP A 392 -11.13 13.50 0.64
C ASP A 392 -12.37 13.89 -0.19
N ALA A 393 -12.18 14.69 -1.25
CA ALA A 393 -13.25 15.04 -2.17
C ALA A 393 -13.80 13.80 -2.89
N VAL A 394 -12.93 12.91 -3.36
CA VAL A 394 -13.32 11.63 -3.98
C VAL A 394 -13.99 10.70 -2.96
N ALA A 395 -13.49 10.66 -1.72
CA ALA A 395 -14.11 9.88 -0.65
C ALA A 395 -15.56 10.33 -0.37
N ASN A 396 -15.81 11.64 -0.39
CA ASN A 396 -17.15 12.20 -0.16
C ASN A 396 -18.05 12.13 -1.40
N ASN A 397 -17.48 12.20 -2.60
CA ASN A 397 -18.22 12.12 -3.86
C ASN A 397 -17.37 11.43 -4.94
N PRO A 398 -17.55 10.13 -5.19
CA PRO A 398 -16.73 9.38 -6.15
C PRO A 398 -16.80 9.89 -7.58
N LYS A 399 -17.89 10.59 -7.95
CA LYS A 399 -18.04 11.18 -9.30
C LYS A 399 -16.96 12.21 -9.62
N VAL A 400 -16.33 12.77 -8.59
CA VAL A 400 -15.15 13.63 -8.69
C VAL A 400 -14.03 12.97 -9.49
N ALA A 401 -13.82 11.65 -9.32
CA ALA A 401 -12.78 10.92 -10.02
C ALA A 401 -13.04 10.76 -11.53
N THR A 402 -14.29 10.93 -11.99
CA THR A 402 -14.67 10.80 -13.39
C THR A 402 -15.12 12.12 -14.02
N ASP A 403 -14.91 13.25 -13.33
CA ASP A 403 -15.27 14.56 -13.84
C ASP A 403 -14.20 15.09 -14.82
N PRO A 404 -14.50 15.22 -16.12
CA PRO A 404 -13.52 15.68 -17.12
C PRO A 404 -13.16 17.17 -17.00
N PHE A 405 -13.96 17.97 -16.28
CA PHE A 405 -13.72 19.40 -16.12
C PHE A 405 -12.94 19.73 -14.84
N ARG A 406 -12.70 18.73 -14.00
CA ARG A 406 -11.97 18.87 -12.75
C ARG A 406 -10.45 18.88 -12.98
N ASN A 407 -9.97 19.98 -13.54
CA ASN A 407 -8.56 20.19 -13.84
C ASN A 407 -7.88 21.03 -12.73
N TRP A 408 -6.53 20.96 -12.67
CA TRP A 408 -5.70 21.85 -11.85
C TRP A 408 -5.85 21.75 -10.32
N GLN A 409 -6.30 20.61 -9.79
CA GLN A 409 -6.41 20.45 -8.33
C GLN A 409 -5.05 20.41 -7.62
N TYR A 410 -4.03 19.94 -8.33
CA TYR A 410 -2.63 20.04 -7.93
C TYR A 410 -1.78 20.20 -9.19
N LEU A 411 -0.59 20.76 -9.06
CA LEU A 411 0.36 20.87 -10.16
C LEU A 411 0.95 19.49 -10.47
N SER A 412 1.17 19.15 -11.74
CA SER A 412 1.85 17.89 -12.07
C SER A 412 3.27 17.88 -11.46
N PRO A 413 3.70 16.79 -10.79
CA PRO A 413 5.06 16.67 -10.27
C PRO A 413 6.13 16.93 -11.32
N ALA A 414 5.89 16.54 -12.58
CA ALA A 414 6.81 16.78 -13.67
C ALA A 414 6.98 18.28 -13.97
N ILE A 415 5.89 19.05 -13.95
CA ILE A 415 5.93 20.51 -14.16
C ILE A 415 6.61 21.17 -12.96
N PHE A 416 6.27 20.76 -11.73
CA PHE A 416 6.91 21.30 -10.53
C PHE A 416 8.44 21.08 -10.56
N ARG A 417 8.92 19.91 -11.02
CA ARG A 417 10.36 19.65 -11.21
C ARG A 417 11.03 20.65 -12.16
N MET A 418 10.35 21.05 -13.23
CA MET A 418 10.89 22.03 -14.18
C MET A 418 11.03 23.42 -13.59
N LEU A 419 10.24 23.75 -12.54
CA LEU A 419 10.35 25.01 -11.82
C LEU A 419 11.51 25.03 -10.83
N LEU A 420 12.05 23.87 -10.43
CA LEU A 420 13.16 23.79 -9.49
C LEU A 420 14.49 24.23 -10.14
N PRO A 421 15.43 24.81 -9.36
CA PRO A 421 16.69 25.29 -9.90
C PRO A 421 17.56 24.18 -10.51
N VAL A 422 18.24 24.48 -11.62
CA VAL A 422 19.00 23.50 -12.42
C VAL A 422 20.12 22.79 -11.64
N ARG A 423 20.67 23.37 -10.57
CA ARG A 423 21.68 22.71 -9.72
C ARG A 423 21.12 21.53 -8.92
N LEU A 424 19.83 21.53 -8.58
CA LEU A 424 19.12 20.34 -8.08
C LEU A 424 18.75 19.39 -9.22
N LEU A 425 18.48 19.92 -10.42
CA LEU A 425 18.24 19.10 -11.60
C LEU A 425 19.48 18.37 -12.08
N ALA A 426 20.72 18.85 -11.91
CA ALA A 426 21.92 18.09 -12.31
C ALA A 426 22.05 16.76 -11.55
N ASP A 427 21.67 16.75 -10.26
CA ASP A 427 21.56 15.52 -9.45
C ASP A 427 20.27 14.72 -9.74
N MET A 428 19.21 15.36 -10.29
CA MET A 428 17.93 14.70 -10.65
C MET A 428 17.77 14.32 -12.15
N VAL A 429 18.60 14.83 -13.07
CA VAL A 429 18.47 14.69 -14.55
C VAL A 429 19.47 13.70 -15.12
N ALA A 430 20.44 13.22 -14.32
CA ALA A 430 21.00 11.89 -14.55
C ALA A 430 19.91 10.78 -14.61
N VAL A 431 18.66 11.11 -14.23
CA VAL A 431 17.50 10.22 -14.16
C VAL A 431 16.58 10.20 -15.39
N ARG A 432 16.70 11.08 -16.41
CA ARG A 432 15.64 11.14 -17.46
C ARG A 432 16.01 11.37 -18.93
N HIS A 433 17.29 11.49 -19.30
CA HIS A 433 17.63 11.54 -20.74
C HIS A 433 18.46 10.33 -21.14
N LEU A 434 17.80 9.34 -21.75
CA LEU A 434 18.17 8.66 -23.01
C LEU A 434 17.26 7.44 -23.25
N THR A 435 15.99 7.70 -23.56
CA THR A 435 15.14 6.78 -24.33
C THR A 435 14.63 7.54 -25.55
N SER A 436 15.53 7.72 -26.50
CA SER A 436 15.24 8.06 -27.88
C SER A 436 16.37 7.45 -28.70
N PHE A 437 16.05 6.32 -29.32
CA PHE A 437 16.76 5.48 -30.30
C PHE A 437 16.98 4.04 -29.85
#